data_AF-A0AAJ6BHF2-F1
#
_entry.id   AF-A0AAJ6BHF2-F1
#
_cell.length_a   1.000
_cell.length_b   1.000
_cell.length_c   1.000
_cell.angle_alpha   90.00
_cell.angle_beta   90.00
_cell.angle_gamma   90.00
#
_symmetry.space_group_name_H-M   'P 1'
#
loop_
_entity.id
_entity.type
_entity.pdbx_description
1 polymer ?
#
loop_
_entity_poly.entity_id
_entity_poly.type
_entity_poly.pdbx_seq_one_letter_code
_entity_poly.pdbx_strand_id
1 'polypeptide(L)'
;MNQVKGRYIHDLLNTENEHLKKLNDIVCQAVEQEKLLLASIEAPSQEKLSTGQRLADKVARFGGSWKFILSFAGILLVWIIINLNLPAADRFDPFPFILLNLVLSCLAAIQAPIIMMSQNRTEEKDRKRNENDYIVNLKAEIEIRTLHQKMDLLIQEQFKQLMEAQAEQFRLLQSIIREEAKKNQQK
;
A
#
# COMPACT_ATOMS: atom_id res chain seq x y z
N MET A 1 22.10 17.41 55.47
CA MET A 1 21.19 17.83 54.37
C MET A 1 21.75 17.58 52.96
N ASN A 2 23.07 17.55 52.74
CA ASN A 2 23.67 17.32 51.40
C ASN A 2 23.57 15.88 50.86
N GLN A 3 23.46 14.85 51.70
CA GLN A 3 23.40 13.46 51.23
C GLN A 3 22.05 13.05 50.63
N VAL A 4 20.96 13.76 50.95
CA VAL A 4 19.61 13.46 50.45
C VAL A 4 19.42 14.04 49.03
N LYS A 5 19.96 15.24 48.79
CA LYS A 5 19.96 15.88 47.45
C LYS A 5 20.74 15.08 46.41
N GLY A 6 21.91 14.54 46.79
CA GLY A 6 22.70 13.70 45.88
C GLY A 6 21.99 12.40 45.48
N ARG A 7 21.23 11.81 46.41
CA ARG A 7 20.46 10.58 46.15
C ARG A 7 19.27 10.84 45.21
N TYR A 8 18.59 11.97 45.37
CA TYR A 8 17.47 12.38 44.52
C TYR A 8 17.91 12.68 43.07
N ILE A 9 19.06 13.35 42.88
CA ILE A 9 19.61 13.63 41.55
C ILE A 9 20.06 12.33 40.87
N HIS A 10 20.63 11.38 41.61
CA HIS A 10 21.02 10.09 41.07
C HIS A 10 19.82 9.22 40.68
N ASP A 11 18.72 9.27 41.44
CA ASP A 11 17.47 8.57 41.10
C ASP A 11 16.79 9.17 39.86
N LEU A 12 16.78 10.50 39.72
CA LEU A 12 16.27 11.18 38.52
C LEU A 12 17.11 10.84 37.27
N LEU A 13 18.44 10.89 37.37
CA LEU A 13 19.33 10.53 36.26
C LEU A 13 19.25 9.06 35.88
N ASN A 14 19.09 8.15 36.85
CA ASN A 14 18.88 6.72 36.56
C ASN A 14 17.52 6.49 35.88
N THR A 15 16.48 7.16 36.35
CA THR A 15 15.12 7.04 35.78
C THR A 15 15.07 7.58 34.34
N GLU A 16 15.71 8.73 34.08
CA GLU A 16 15.82 9.30 32.72
C GLU A 16 16.64 8.40 31.80
N ASN A 17 17.76 7.83 32.28
CA ASN A 17 18.54 6.86 31.50
C ASN A 17 17.74 5.59 31.20
N GLU A 18 16.95 5.09 32.15
CA GLU A 18 16.07 3.94 31.93
C GLU A 18 14.98 4.24 30.90
N HIS A 19 14.41 5.44 30.96
CA HIS A 19 13.36 5.89 30.05
C HIS A 19 13.89 6.08 28.63
N LEU A 20 15.07 6.67 28.47
CA LEU A 20 15.77 6.79 27.19
C LEU A 20 16.09 5.41 26.60
N LYS A 21 16.50 4.46 27.43
CA LYS A 21 16.78 3.08 27.01
C LYS A 21 15.52 2.38 26.50
N LYS A 22 14.39 2.52 27.20
CA LYS A 22 13.08 2.01 26.76
C LYS A 22 12.63 2.65 25.45
N LEU A 23 12.82 3.96 25.29
CA LEU A 23 12.45 4.66 24.06
C LEU A 23 13.30 4.16 22.88
N ASN A 24 14.61 3.99 23.09
CA ASN A 24 15.52 3.43 22.10
C ASN A 24 15.15 1.98 21.72
N ASP A 25 14.77 1.15 22.70
CA ASP A 25 14.34 -0.23 22.44
C ASP A 25 13.02 -0.28 21.66
N ILE A 26 12.05 0.60 21.96
CA ILE A 26 10.78 0.69 21.22
C ILE A 26 11.02 1.13 19.77
N VAL A 27 11.88 2.14 19.57
CA VAL A 27 12.24 2.62 18.23
C VAL A 27 13.00 1.54 17.45
N CYS A 28 13.96 0.84 18.08
CA CYS A 28 14.66 -0.28 17.45
C CYS A 28 13.70 -1.41 17.06
N GLN A 29 12.76 -1.79 17.94
CA GLN A 29 11.76 -2.80 17.62
C GLN A 29 10.86 -2.36 16.46
N ALA A 30 10.39 -1.11 16.45
CA ALA A 30 9.58 -0.58 15.36
C ALA A 30 10.32 -0.56 14.02
N VAL A 31 11.60 -0.17 14.02
CA VAL A 31 12.47 -0.14 12.83
C VAL A 31 12.81 -1.56 12.33
N GLU A 32 12.98 -2.52 13.24
CA GLU A 32 13.23 -3.91 12.88
C GLU A 32 11.98 -4.59 12.32
N GLN A 33 10.81 -4.29 12.89
CA GLN A 33 9.51 -4.71 12.37
C GLN A 33 9.24 -4.09 10.99
N GLU A 34 9.60 -2.82 10.79
CA GLU A 34 9.59 -2.17 9.48
C GLU A 34 10.49 -2.93 8.49
N LYS A 35 11.74 -3.24 8.84
CA LYS A 35 12.65 -4.02 7.98
C LYS A 35 12.10 -5.40 7.61
N LEU A 36 11.48 -6.11 8.55
CA LEU A 36 10.89 -7.42 8.29
C LEU A 36 9.67 -7.33 7.37
N LEU A 37 8.86 -6.27 7.50
CA LEU A 37 7.76 -5.97 6.58
C LEU A 37 8.29 -5.58 5.19
N LEU A 38 9.39 -4.83 5.11
CA LEU A 38 10.03 -4.47 3.83
C LEU A 38 10.60 -5.70 3.12
N ALA A 39 11.25 -6.61 3.84
CA ALA A 39 11.81 -7.83 3.29
C ALA A 39 10.74 -8.80 2.75
N SER A 40 9.53 -8.82 3.33
CA SER A 40 8.43 -9.67 2.86
C SER A 40 7.73 -9.12 1.62
N ILE A 41 7.70 -7.80 1.43
CA ILE A 41 7.17 -7.14 0.22
C ILE A 41 8.12 -7.34 -0.98
N GLU A 42 9.43 -7.29 -0.73
CA GLU A 42 10.44 -7.29 -1.79
C GLU A 42 10.74 -8.69 -2.33
N ALA A 43 10.29 -9.74 -1.65
CA ALA A 43 10.32 -11.10 -2.17
C ALA A 43 9.31 -11.20 -3.33
N PRO A 44 9.75 -11.17 -4.61
CA PRO A 44 8.84 -11.39 -5.70
C PRO A 44 8.44 -12.84 -5.59
N SER A 45 7.17 -13.09 -5.23
CA SER A 45 6.57 -14.41 -5.38
C SER A 45 6.55 -14.71 -6.87
N GLN A 46 7.67 -15.24 -7.38
CA GLN A 46 7.79 -15.78 -8.72
C GLN A 46 6.96 -17.05 -8.78
N GLU A 47 5.64 -16.89 -8.85
CA GLU A 47 4.74 -17.95 -9.26
C GLU A 47 5.18 -18.36 -10.66
N LYS A 48 5.89 -19.48 -10.73
CA LYS A 48 6.20 -20.16 -11.98
C LYS A 48 4.86 -20.54 -12.60
N LEU A 49 4.40 -19.72 -13.53
CA LEU A 49 3.15 -19.95 -14.27
C LEU A 49 3.17 -21.34 -14.88
N SER A 50 2.21 -22.17 -14.49
CA SER A 50 1.99 -23.48 -15.08
C SER A 50 1.71 -23.36 -16.59
N THR A 51 2.02 -24.40 -17.37
CA THR A 51 1.82 -24.40 -18.82
C THR A 51 0.36 -24.17 -19.20
N GLY A 52 -0.59 -24.73 -18.44
CA GLY A 52 -2.03 -24.50 -18.65
C GLY A 52 -2.45 -23.07 -18.33
N GLN A 53 -1.84 -22.48 -17.31
CA GLN A 53 -2.01 -21.08 -16.92
C GLN A 53 -1.54 -20.12 -18.02
N ARG A 54 -0.46 -20.44 -18.75
CA ARG A 54 0.01 -19.63 -19.89
C ARG A 54 -0.90 -19.75 -21.11
N LEU A 55 -1.47 -20.93 -21.35
CA LEU A 55 -2.41 -21.16 -22.45
C LEU A 55 -3.73 -20.41 -22.21
N ALA A 56 -4.27 -20.48 -20.99
CA ALA A 56 -5.48 -19.76 -20.60
C ALA A 56 -5.34 -18.24 -20.80
N ASP A 57 -4.22 -17.64 -20.39
CA ASP A 57 -3.95 -16.21 -20.58
C ASP A 57 -3.92 -15.80 -22.06
N LYS A 58 -3.38 -16.67 -22.94
CA LYS A 58 -3.41 -16.43 -24.39
C LYS A 58 -4.82 -16.54 -24.97
N VAL A 59 -5.58 -17.54 -24.56
CA VAL A 59 -6.97 -17.75 -25.01
C VAL A 59 -7.87 -16.60 -24.55
N ALA A 60 -7.75 -16.16 -23.30
CA ALA A 60 -8.51 -15.02 -22.77
C ALA A 60 -8.21 -13.71 -23.52
N ARG A 61 -6.92 -13.45 -23.80
CA ARG A 61 -6.51 -12.28 -24.59
C ARG A 61 -7.01 -12.31 -26.03
N PHE A 62 -7.05 -13.50 -26.65
CA PHE A 62 -7.54 -13.67 -28.01
C PHE A 62 -9.06 -13.54 -28.08
N GLY A 63 -9.78 -14.22 -27.18
CA GLY A 63 -11.24 -14.19 -27.10
C GLY A 63 -11.81 -12.82 -26.73
N GLY A 64 -11.07 -11.98 -26.01
CA GLY A 64 -11.46 -10.61 -25.67
C GLY A 64 -11.22 -9.57 -26.77
N SER A 65 -10.72 -9.95 -27.95
CA SER A 65 -10.42 -8.99 -29.02
C SER A 65 -11.63 -8.74 -29.93
N TRP A 66 -11.88 -7.47 -30.25
CA TRP A 66 -12.87 -7.08 -31.26
C TRP A 66 -12.66 -7.73 -32.62
N LYS A 67 -11.41 -7.99 -33.02
CA LYS A 67 -11.08 -8.66 -34.28
C LYS A 67 -11.54 -10.12 -34.30
N PHE A 68 -11.50 -10.81 -33.16
CA PHE A 68 -11.97 -12.19 -33.03
C PHE A 68 -13.50 -12.26 -33.19
N ILE A 69 -14.23 -11.36 -32.54
CA ILE A 69 -15.69 -11.27 -32.64
C ILE A 69 -16.13 -11.05 -34.10
N LEU A 70 -15.50 -10.10 -34.80
CA LEU A 70 -15.78 -9.81 -36.21
C LEU A 70 -15.44 -10.99 -37.14
N SER A 71 -14.29 -11.64 -36.94
CA SER A 71 -13.91 -12.83 -37.72
C SER A 71 -14.87 -14.00 -37.49
N PHE A 72 -15.30 -14.23 -36.25
CA PHE A 72 -16.24 -15.29 -35.91
C PHE A 72 -17.61 -15.05 -36.54
N ALA A 73 -18.12 -13.82 -36.46
CA ALA A 73 -19.35 -13.43 -37.14
C ALA A 73 -19.27 -13.62 -38.66
N GLY A 74 -18.12 -13.29 -39.28
CA GLY A 74 -17.88 -13.51 -40.70
C GLY A 74 -17.92 -15.00 -41.09
N ILE A 75 -17.29 -15.87 -40.30
CA ILE A 75 -17.31 -17.33 -40.53
C ILE A 75 -18.75 -17.88 -40.45
N LEU A 76 -19.53 -17.43 -39.46
CA LEU A 76 -20.94 -17.81 -39.34
C LEU A 76 -21.76 -17.37 -40.56
N LEU A 77 -21.57 -16.13 -41.02
CA LEU A 77 -22.24 -15.63 -42.23
C LEU A 77 -21.85 -16.45 -43.47
N VAL A 78 -20.57 -16.76 -43.64
CA VAL A 78 -20.09 -17.62 -44.75
C VAL A 78 -20.72 -19.01 -44.68
N TRP A 79 -20.80 -19.62 -43.49
CA TRP A 79 -21.42 -20.92 -43.28
C TRP A 79 -22.91 -20.92 -43.68
N ILE A 80 -23.65 -19.88 -43.28
CA ILE A 80 -25.06 -19.71 -43.62
C ILE A 80 -25.22 -19.51 -45.13
N ILE A 81 -24.41 -18.65 -45.76
CA ILE A 81 -24.45 -18.37 -47.20
C ILE A 81 -24.19 -19.66 -48.00
N ILE A 82 -23.15 -20.43 -47.64
CA ILE A 82 -22.84 -21.69 -48.32
C ILE A 82 -24.05 -22.64 -48.20
N ASN A 83 -24.55 -22.93 -47.00
CA ASN A 83 -25.64 -23.88 -46.81
C ASN A 83 -26.98 -23.45 -47.44
N LEU A 84 -27.23 -22.14 -47.58
CA LEU A 84 -28.42 -21.63 -48.24
C LEU A 84 -28.36 -21.72 -49.77
N ASN A 85 -27.17 -21.55 -50.35
CA ASN A 85 -26.95 -21.57 -51.81
C ASN A 85 -26.74 -22.99 -52.37
N LEU A 86 -26.55 -24.02 -51.54
CA LEU A 86 -26.48 -25.40 -52.02
C LEU A 86 -27.87 -25.95 -52.42
N PRO A 87 -27.95 -26.73 -53.51
CA PRO A 87 -29.17 -27.46 -53.91
C PRO A 87 -29.64 -28.37 -52.76
N ALA A 88 -30.96 -28.54 -52.62
CA ALA A 88 -31.56 -29.25 -51.47
C ALA A 88 -31.04 -30.69 -51.25
N ALA A 89 -30.48 -31.33 -52.28
CA ALA A 89 -29.91 -32.68 -52.21
C ALA A 89 -28.53 -32.75 -51.53
N ASP A 90 -27.75 -31.67 -51.55
CA ASP A 90 -26.37 -31.62 -51.03
C ASP A 90 -26.21 -30.69 -49.82
N ARG A 91 -27.33 -30.26 -49.21
CA ARG A 91 -27.28 -29.38 -48.03
C ARG A 91 -26.68 -30.10 -46.84
N PHE A 92 -25.48 -29.68 -46.46
CA PHE A 92 -24.75 -30.22 -45.30
C PHE A 92 -25.43 -29.88 -43.97
N ASP A 93 -25.98 -28.66 -43.83
CA ASP A 93 -26.74 -28.21 -42.65
C ASP A 93 -28.02 -27.45 -43.09
N PRO A 94 -29.13 -28.15 -43.39
CA PRO A 94 -30.37 -27.53 -43.80
C PRO A 94 -30.98 -26.65 -42.70
N PHE A 95 -31.67 -25.58 -43.10
CA PHE A 95 -32.47 -24.77 -42.16
C PHE A 95 -33.41 -25.69 -41.36
N PRO A 96 -33.38 -25.70 -40.01
CA PRO A 96 -32.95 -24.64 -39.08
C PRO A 96 -31.51 -24.70 -38.51
N PHE A 97 -30.54 -25.26 -39.24
CA PHE A 97 -29.10 -25.33 -38.89
C PHE A 97 -28.78 -26.06 -37.57
N ILE A 98 -29.07 -27.37 -37.52
CA ILE A 98 -28.90 -28.17 -36.29
C ILE A 98 -27.43 -28.36 -35.91
N LEU A 99 -26.54 -28.52 -36.89
CA LEU A 99 -25.12 -28.73 -36.63
C LEU A 99 -24.46 -27.45 -36.12
N LEU A 100 -24.79 -26.31 -36.74
CA LEU A 100 -24.32 -25.01 -36.28
C LEU A 100 -24.75 -24.74 -34.84
N ASN A 101 -26.02 -24.99 -34.51
CA ASN A 101 -26.54 -24.83 -33.16
C ASN A 101 -25.85 -25.75 -32.14
N LEU A 102 -25.56 -26.99 -32.51
CA LEU A 102 -24.83 -27.93 -31.65
C LEU A 102 -23.41 -27.41 -31.34
N VAL A 103 -22.68 -26.97 -32.36
CA VAL A 103 -21.31 -26.46 -32.21
C VAL A 103 -21.29 -25.18 -31.38
N LEU A 104 -22.21 -24.24 -31.62
CA LEU A 104 -22.32 -23.01 -30.85
C LEU A 104 -22.65 -23.28 -29.38
N SER A 105 -23.54 -24.25 -29.11
CA SER A 105 -23.89 -24.65 -27.74
C SER A 105 -22.71 -25.27 -27.01
N CYS A 106 -21.94 -26.13 -27.67
CA CYS A 106 -20.72 -26.72 -27.12
C CYS A 106 -19.64 -25.66 -26.86
N LEU A 107 -19.46 -24.72 -27.79
CA LEU A 107 -18.51 -23.62 -27.65
C LEU A 107 -18.86 -22.73 -26.46
N ALA A 108 -20.14 -22.37 -26.31
CA ALA A 108 -20.62 -21.57 -25.17
C ALA A 108 -20.43 -22.30 -23.83
N ALA A 109 -20.67 -23.62 -23.79
CA ALA A 109 -20.48 -24.43 -22.58
C ALA A 109 -19.02 -24.44 -22.10
N ILE A 110 -18.06 -24.50 -23.01
CA ILE A 110 -16.62 -24.44 -22.69
C ILE A 110 -16.17 -23.00 -22.37
N GLN A 111 -16.85 -21.99 -22.93
CA GLN A 111 -16.50 -20.59 -22.75
C GLN A 111 -16.70 -20.12 -21.29
N ALA A 112 -17.79 -20.51 -20.63
CA ALA A 112 -18.09 -20.05 -19.27
C ALA A 112 -17.00 -20.44 -18.23
N PRO A 113 -16.52 -21.70 -18.15
CA PRO A 113 -15.41 -22.06 -17.28
C PRO A 113 -14.08 -21.36 -17.63
N ILE A 114 -13.78 -21.15 -18.91
CA ILE A 114 -12.56 -20.44 -19.33
C ILE A 114 -12.62 -18.98 -18.89
N ILE A 115 -13.77 -18.32 -19.06
CA ILE A 115 -13.98 -16.96 -18.56
C ILE A 115 -13.83 -16.94 -17.04
N MET A 116 -14.46 -17.88 -16.31
CA MET A 116 -14.37 -17.96 -14.85
C MET A 116 -12.93 -18.21 -14.37
N MET A 117 -12.17 -19.06 -15.05
CA MET A 117 -10.74 -19.28 -14.76
C MET A 117 -9.90 -18.03 -15.01
N SER A 118 -10.19 -17.29 -16.08
CA SER A 118 -9.52 -16.01 -16.37
C SER A 118 -9.88 -14.92 -15.35
N GLN A 119 -11.13 -14.91 -14.87
CA GLN A 119 -11.62 -14.00 -13.83
C GLN A 119 -10.95 -14.30 -12.49
N ASN A 120 -11.02 -15.55 -12.00
CA ASN A 120 -10.41 -15.98 -10.74
C ASN A 120 -8.92 -15.62 -10.66
N ARG A 121 -8.21 -15.72 -11.79
CA ARG A 121 -6.80 -15.32 -11.87
C ARG A 121 -6.58 -13.80 -11.84
N THR A 122 -7.47 -13.04 -12.45
CA THR A 122 -7.40 -11.56 -12.39
C THR A 122 -7.67 -11.12 -10.96
N GLU A 123 -8.66 -11.72 -10.29
CA GLU A 123 -8.97 -11.49 -8.88
C GLU A 123 -7.81 -11.85 -7.95
N GLU A 124 -7.12 -12.97 -8.17
CA GLU A 124 -5.92 -13.31 -7.39
C GLU A 124 -4.80 -12.27 -7.53
N LYS A 125 -4.57 -11.77 -8.75
CA LYS A 125 -3.60 -10.70 -9.01
C LYS A 125 -4.02 -9.39 -8.36
N ASP A 126 -5.30 -9.03 -8.48
CA ASP A 126 -5.86 -7.82 -7.88
C ASP A 126 -5.82 -7.91 -6.36
N ARG A 127 -6.08 -9.07 -5.76
CA ARG A 127 -5.94 -9.30 -4.31
C ARG A 127 -4.50 -9.06 -3.85
N LYS A 128 -3.51 -9.66 -4.51
CA LYS A 128 -2.09 -9.44 -4.20
C LYS A 128 -1.68 -7.98 -4.35
N ARG A 129 -2.20 -7.30 -5.37
CA ARG A 129 -1.97 -5.87 -5.58
C ARG A 129 -2.58 -5.03 -4.47
N ASN A 130 -3.81 -5.33 -4.07
CA ASN A 130 -4.50 -4.65 -2.97
C ASN A 130 -3.79 -4.88 -1.63
N GLU A 131 -3.30 -6.10 -1.36
CA GLU A 131 -2.48 -6.40 -0.19
C GLU A 131 -1.20 -5.56 -0.20
N ASN A 132 -0.49 -5.49 -1.33
CA ASN A 132 0.70 -4.66 -1.45
C ASN A 132 0.41 -3.16 -1.25
N ASP A 133 -0.65 -2.64 -1.88
CA ASP A 133 -1.06 -1.24 -1.74
C ASP A 133 -1.44 -0.92 -0.28
N TYR A 134 -2.10 -1.85 0.41
CA TYR A 134 -2.41 -1.72 1.84
C TYR A 134 -1.14 -1.62 2.69
N ILE A 135 -0.13 -2.45 2.44
CA ILE A 135 1.13 -2.40 3.18
C ILE A 135 1.89 -1.10 2.91
N VAL A 136 1.92 -0.63 1.65
CA VAL A 136 2.52 0.68 1.31
C VAL A 136 1.82 1.82 2.05
N ASN A 137 0.48 1.79 2.12
CA ASN A 137 -0.27 2.81 2.84
C ASN A 137 0.02 2.77 4.36
N LEU A 138 0.09 1.58 4.95
CA LEU A 138 0.47 1.40 6.35
C LEU A 138 1.87 1.95 6.63
N LYS A 139 2.83 1.72 5.71
CA LYS A 139 4.18 2.30 5.80
C LYS A 139 4.13 3.82 5.81
N ALA A 140 3.38 4.43 4.90
CA ALA A 140 3.21 5.87 4.84
C ALA A 140 2.59 6.43 6.15
N GLU A 141 1.61 5.74 6.74
CA GLU A 141 1.03 6.13 8.03
C GLU A 141 2.07 6.12 9.16
N ILE A 142 2.87 5.06 9.25
CA ILE A 142 3.93 4.94 10.26
C ILE A 142 4.96 6.06 10.08
N GLU A 143 5.41 6.30 8.86
CA GLU A 143 6.40 7.34 8.54
C GLU A 143 5.87 8.75 8.92
N ILE A 144 4.61 9.04 8.60
CA ILE A 144 3.95 10.30 9.00
C ILE A 144 3.88 10.41 10.53
N ARG A 145 3.50 9.35 11.25
CA ARG A 145 3.43 9.35 12.71
C ARG A 145 4.81 9.61 13.33
N THR A 146 5.87 9.00 12.80
CA THR A 146 7.24 9.22 13.25
C THR A 146 7.70 10.66 12.97
N LEU A 147 7.36 11.23 11.81
CA LEU A 147 7.65 12.63 11.51
C LEU A 147 6.91 13.57 12.49
N HIS A 148 5.66 13.27 12.81
CA HIS A 148 4.87 14.05 13.78
C HIS A 148 5.52 14.04 15.17
N GLN A 149 5.93 12.88 15.66
CA GLN A 149 6.64 12.76 16.94
C GLN A 149 7.95 13.56 16.97
N LYS A 150 8.73 13.52 15.88
CA LYS A 150 9.95 14.34 15.77
C LYS A 150 9.65 15.83 15.80
N MET A 151 8.58 16.25 15.11
CA MET A 151 8.15 17.64 15.11
C MET A 151 7.72 18.09 16.50
N ASP A 152 6.97 17.27 17.24
CA ASP A 152 6.55 17.56 18.62
C ASP A 152 7.76 17.75 19.55
N LEU A 153 8.78 16.87 19.44
CA LEU A 153 10.02 16.97 20.21
C LEU A 153 10.77 18.27 19.90
N LEU A 154 10.91 18.62 18.61
CA LEU A 154 11.56 19.86 18.20
C LEU A 154 10.79 21.08 18.71
N ILE A 155 9.46 21.08 18.63
CA ILE A 155 8.61 22.16 19.14
C ILE A 155 8.80 22.32 20.65
N GLN A 156 8.82 21.22 21.40
CA GLN A 156 9.04 21.25 22.85
C GLN A 156 10.41 21.85 23.20
N GLU A 157 11.45 21.49 22.45
CA GLU A 157 12.80 22.03 22.66
C GLU A 157 12.88 23.53 22.32
N GLN A 158 12.28 23.95 21.20
CA GLN A 158 12.16 25.36 20.83
C GLN A 158 11.39 26.17 21.89
N PHE A 159 10.31 25.62 22.43
CA PHE A 159 9.54 26.25 23.49
C PHE A 159 10.37 26.44 24.76
N LYS A 160 11.15 25.43 25.16
CA LYS A 160 12.06 25.53 26.30
C LYS A 160 13.11 26.63 26.09
N GLN A 161 13.74 26.68 24.92
CA GLN A 161 14.72 27.72 24.58
C GLN A 161 14.11 29.14 24.66
N LEU A 162 12.88 29.31 24.15
CA LEU A 162 12.16 30.59 24.25
C LEU A 162 11.90 31.00 25.71
N MET A 163 11.48 30.06 26.56
CA MET A 163 11.24 30.32 27.98
C MET A 163 12.52 30.68 28.74
N GLU A 164 13.63 30.01 28.44
CA GLU A 164 14.95 30.32 29.01
C GLU A 164 15.41 31.73 28.60
N ALA A 165 15.31 32.08 27.32
CA ALA A 165 15.63 33.42 26.83
C ALA A 165 14.75 34.50 27.48
N GLN A 166 13.44 34.25 27.64
CA GLN A 166 12.53 35.18 28.30
C GLN A 166 12.85 35.35 29.79
N ALA A 167 13.24 34.28 30.48
CA ALA A 167 13.65 34.34 31.88
C ALA A 167 14.95 35.13 32.07
N GLU A 168 15.92 35.01 31.15
CA GLU A 168 17.13 35.84 31.15
C GLU A 168 16.80 37.31 30.93
N GLN A 169 15.94 37.64 29.96
CA GLN A 169 15.48 39.01 29.72
C GLN A 169 14.81 39.61 30.97
N PHE A 170 13.97 38.85 31.66
CA PHE A 170 13.33 39.29 32.89
C PHE A 170 14.34 39.53 34.02
N ARG A 171 15.35 38.66 34.18
CA ARG A 171 16.44 38.85 35.15
C ARG A 171 17.25 40.11 34.86
N LEU A 172 17.60 40.34 33.60
CA LEU A 172 18.30 41.55 33.18
C LEU A 172 17.47 42.79 33.51
N LEU A 173 16.18 42.79 33.18
CA LEU A 173 15.28 43.90 33.51
C LEU A 173 15.23 44.17 35.03
N GLN A 174 15.08 43.12 35.85
CA GLN A 174 15.12 43.26 37.31
C GLN A 174 16.45 43.82 37.81
N SER A 175 17.58 43.41 37.21
CA SER A 175 18.89 43.93 37.58
C SER A 175 19.03 45.42 37.27
N ILE A 176 18.56 45.86 36.09
CA ILE A 176 18.56 47.27 35.70
C ILE A 176 17.68 48.09 36.65
N ILE A 177 16.45 47.64 36.93
CA ILE A 177 15.55 48.32 37.87
C ILE A 177 16.18 48.43 39.26
N ARG A 178 16.85 47.37 39.73
CA ARG A 178 17.52 47.36 41.04
C ARG A 178 18.73 48.29 41.09
N GLU A 179 19.51 48.39 40.02
CA GLU A 179 20.62 49.34 39.92
C GLU A 179 20.14 50.80 39.86
N GLU A 180 19.10 51.08 39.07
CA GLU A 180 18.41 52.39 39.03
C GLU A 180 17.92 52.81 40.43
N ALA A 181 17.28 51.90 41.17
CA ALA A 181 16.81 52.16 42.53
C ALA A 181 17.97 52.49 43.50
N LYS A 182 19.11 51.78 43.40
CA LYS A 182 20.30 52.08 44.22
C LYS A 182 20.92 53.42 43.88
N LYS A 183 21.00 53.78 42.59
CA LYS A 183 21.48 55.10 42.15
C LYS A 183 20.62 56.24 42.68
N ASN A 184 19.30 56.06 42.71
CA ASN A 184 18.37 57.06 43.25
C ASN A 184 18.41 57.18 44.78
N GLN A 185 18.90 56.17 45.51
CA GLN A 185 19.08 56.25 46.97
C GLN A 185 20.42 56.89 47.39
N GLN A 186 21.36 57.07 46.45
CA GLN A 186 22.67 57.68 46.70
C GLN A 186 22.77 59.16 46.27
N LYS A 187 21.70 59.71 45.68
CA LYS A 187 21.53 61.14 45.39
C LYS A 187 20.64 61.79 46.44
#